data_AF-A0A933HH12-F1
#
_entry.id   AF-A0A933HH12-F1
#
_cell.length_a   1.000
_cell.length_b   1.000
_cell.length_c   1.000
_cell.angle_alpha   90.00
_cell.angle_beta   90.00
_cell.angle_gamma   90.00
#
_symmetry.space_group_name_H-M   'P 1'
#
loop_
_entity.id
_entity.type
_entity.pdbx_description
1 polymer ?
#
loop_
_entity_poly.entity_id
_entity_poly.type
_entity_poly.pdbx_seq_one_letter_code
_entity_poly.pdbx_strand_id
1 'polypeptide(L)'
;MAALSSPPSENAAYARPYPPSWVNTLTRGLDRLPAPSWRYYVGMWLVLFGVTTVIEWRAGTYPVGTYNLFHLAVAAGVPYILALIHYLSNAGDAALQRFRAVLNIGDAEYQDLKYRLTMLPARATLFWMIVLVSTSLIGMLFTGTFVASMQISNTPLSLAWGILLVAMWDIFGAAWFYQMYRQMRMVSQIYAEYVRIDVFNQNALYGFSGLLLRASLGVIFGVTSLFVIAEGFFQDVMNIASTLLGLMLAVAIFILPLLQIHGRLQNEKERLLGETNNRIENTVTLLHRRIDTRSAAEISELKDILDALELEQRILQRIPTWPWAPETFRLLVSALLFPIVVFSIQYIVGKLAAAP
;
A
#
# COMPACT_ATOMS: atom_id res chain seq x y z
N MET A 1 -11.62 44.35 41.94
CA MET A 1 -12.57 43.40 41.34
C MET A 1 -11.83 42.63 40.27
N ALA A 2 -11.45 41.40 40.58
CA ALA A 2 -10.64 40.54 39.73
C ALA A 2 -11.47 40.02 38.55
N ALA A 3 -10.96 40.22 37.34
CA ALA A 3 -11.48 39.57 36.14
C ALA A 3 -11.17 38.07 36.24
N LEU A 4 -12.22 37.28 36.40
CA LEU A 4 -12.14 35.83 36.29
C LEU A 4 -11.79 35.48 34.84
N SER A 5 -10.55 35.07 34.63
CA SER A 5 -10.11 34.40 33.41
C SER A 5 -10.92 33.11 33.24
N SER A 6 -11.74 33.06 32.20
CA SER A 6 -12.39 31.82 31.76
C SER A 6 -11.32 30.74 31.51
N PRO A 7 -11.51 29.49 31.98
CA PRO A 7 -10.58 28.41 31.65
C PRO A 7 -10.58 28.16 30.14
N PRO A 8 -9.45 27.75 29.55
CA PRO A 8 -9.41 27.37 28.14
C PRO A 8 -10.38 26.20 27.93
N SER A 9 -11.30 26.35 26.98
CA SER A 9 -12.29 25.33 26.63
C SER A 9 -11.58 24.07 26.11
N GLU A 10 -11.46 23.06 26.96
CA GLU A 10 -10.79 21.78 26.73
C GLU A 10 -11.53 20.86 25.73
N ASN A 11 -12.48 21.36 24.95
CA ASN A 11 -13.24 20.59 23.96
C ASN A 11 -13.61 21.44 22.74
N ALA A 12 -12.62 21.94 22.01
CA ALA A 12 -12.86 22.32 20.62
C ALA A 12 -13.14 21.03 19.84
N ALA A 13 -14.42 20.73 19.59
CA ALA A 13 -14.83 19.56 18.83
C ALA A 13 -14.08 19.54 17.48
N TYR A 14 -13.26 18.51 17.26
CA TYR A 14 -12.46 18.35 16.05
C TYR A 14 -13.33 18.48 14.79
N ALA A 15 -13.10 19.53 14.01
CA ALA A 15 -13.82 19.79 12.77
C ALA A 15 -13.21 18.95 11.63
N ARG A 16 -14.01 18.04 11.05
CA ARG A 16 -13.55 17.16 9.97
C ARG A 16 -13.21 17.98 8.70
N PRO A 17 -12.07 17.72 8.04
CA PRO A 17 -11.65 18.45 6.83
C PRO A 17 -12.59 18.32 5.63
N TYR A 18 -13.24 17.17 5.49
CA TYR A 18 -14.15 16.85 4.39
C TYR A 18 -15.10 15.71 4.79
N PRO A 19 -16.27 15.57 4.14
CA PRO A 19 -17.19 14.48 4.42
C PRO A 19 -16.60 13.12 3.96
N PRO A 20 -16.77 12.05 4.76
CA PRO A 20 -16.28 10.73 4.40
C PRO A 20 -17.04 10.18 3.19
N SER A 21 -16.34 9.47 2.31
CA SER A 21 -16.97 8.73 1.21
C SER A 21 -17.89 7.62 1.72
N TRP A 22 -18.83 7.21 0.87
CA TRP A 22 -19.78 6.14 1.15
C TRP A 22 -19.07 4.80 1.44
N VAL A 23 -17.89 4.56 0.84
CA VAL A 23 -17.07 3.36 1.12
C VAL A 23 -16.64 3.36 2.58
N ASN A 24 -16.21 4.50 3.13
CA ASN A 24 -15.87 4.57 4.56
C ASN A 24 -17.10 4.39 5.46
N THR A 25 -18.27 4.87 5.02
CA THR A 25 -19.52 4.68 5.75
C THR A 25 -19.90 3.20 5.77
N LEU A 26 -19.72 2.50 4.65
CA LEU A 26 -19.94 1.06 4.53
C LEU A 26 -19.00 0.26 5.43
N THR A 27 -17.68 0.51 5.36
CA THR A 27 -16.71 -0.24 6.16
C THR A 27 -16.88 0.02 7.66
N ARG A 28 -17.12 1.27 8.08
CA ARG A 28 -17.45 1.58 9.47
C ARG A 28 -18.80 1.03 9.93
N GLY A 29 -19.74 0.85 9.00
CA GLY A 29 -20.98 0.15 9.26
C GLY A 29 -20.72 -1.31 9.62
N LEU A 30 -19.81 -1.97 8.88
CA LEU A 30 -19.41 -3.36 9.16
C LEU A 30 -18.71 -3.50 10.52
N ASP A 31 -17.89 -2.52 10.93
CA ASP A 31 -17.21 -2.53 12.24
C ASP A 31 -18.16 -2.49 13.44
N ARG A 32 -19.39 -2.03 13.23
CA ARG A 32 -20.43 -1.97 14.28
C ARG A 32 -21.21 -3.27 14.42
N LEU A 33 -21.01 -4.22 13.50
CA LEU A 33 -21.72 -5.49 13.53
C LEU A 33 -21.06 -6.45 14.52
N PRO A 34 -21.82 -7.40 15.11
CA PRO A 34 -21.33 -8.25 16.19
C PRO A 34 -20.33 -9.32 15.74
N ALA A 35 -20.20 -9.59 14.44
CA ALA A 35 -19.31 -10.61 13.93
C ALA A 35 -18.03 -9.98 13.33
N PRO A 36 -16.92 -10.74 13.24
CA PRO A 36 -15.71 -10.26 12.57
C PRO A 36 -15.98 -9.88 11.09
N SER A 37 -15.43 -8.75 10.65
CA SER A 37 -15.70 -8.15 9.33
C SER A 37 -15.47 -9.13 8.16
N TRP A 38 -14.51 -10.06 8.27
CA TRP A 38 -14.21 -11.05 7.24
C TRP A 38 -15.40 -11.95 6.89
N ARG A 39 -16.28 -12.26 7.86
CA ARG A 39 -17.46 -13.11 7.61
C ARG A 39 -18.45 -12.45 6.65
N TYR A 40 -18.60 -11.13 6.73
CA TYR A 40 -19.49 -10.38 5.84
C TYR A 40 -18.94 -10.35 4.41
N TYR A 41 -17.62 -10.25 4.23
CA TYR A 41 -17.00 -10.32 2.91
C TYR A 41 -17.14 -11.72 2.28
N VAL A 42 -16.95 -12.78 3.07
CA VAL A 42 -17.19 -14.16 2.61
C VAL A 42 -18.67 -14.38 2.27
N GLY A 43 -19.59 -13.90 3.10
CA GLY A 43 -21.02 -13.97 2.82
C GLY A 43 -21.41 -13.24 1.53
N MET A 44 -20.88 -12.03 1.33
CA MET A 44 -21.10 -11.26 0.10
C MET A 44 -20.55 -11.98 -1.13
N TRP A 45 -19.36 -12.58 -1.03
CA TRP A 45 -18.79 -13.41 -2.11
C TRP A 45 -19.71 -14.57 -2.48
N LEU A 46 -20.16 -15.35 -1.49
CA LEU A 46 -21.04 -16.50 -1.71
C LEU A 46 -22.37 -16.08 -2.34
N VAL A 47 -22.93 -14.93 -1.94
CA VAL A 47 -24.16 -14.40 -2.54
C VAL A 47 -23.91 -13.98 -4.00
N LEU A 48 -22.86 -13.21 -4.28
CA LEU A 48 -22.54 -12.77 -5.65
C LEU A 48 -22.28 -13.97 -6.57
N PHE A 49 -21.52 -14.96 -6.09
CA PHE A 49 -21.26 -16.18 -6.83
C PHE A 49 -22.55 -16.97 -7.06
N GLY A 50 -23.35 -17.21 -6.02
CA GLY A 50 -24.60 -17.95 -6.13
C GLY A 50 -25.59 -17.31 -7.10
N VAL A 51 -25.73 -15.98 -7.08
CA VAL A 51 -26.57 -15.24 -8.03
C VAL A 51 -26.05 -15.40 -9.46
N THR A 52 -24.74 -15.25 -9.66
CA THR A 52 -24.10 -15.46 -10.98
C THR A 52 -24.40 -16.87 -11.48
N THR A 53 -24.17 -17.89 -10.67
CA THR A 53 -24.40 -19.29 -11.02
C THR A 53 -25.85 -19.58 -11.39
N VAL A 54 -26.82 -19.08 -10.61
CA VAL A 54 -28.25 -19.29 -10.91
C VAL A 54 -28.67 -18.62 -12.21
N ILE A 55 -28.15 -17.43 -12.50
CA ILE A 55 -28.43 -16.71 -13.75
C ILE A 55 -27.88 -17.49 -14.95
N GLU A 56 -26.62 -17.93 -14.86
CA GLU A 56 -25.95 -18.64 -15.95
C GLU A 56 -26.51 -20.05 -16.17
N TRP A 57 -26.95 -20.74 -15.12
CA TRP A 57 -27.72 -21.99 -15.24
C TRP A 57 -29.01 -21.79 -16.02
N ARG A 58 -29.77 -20.73 -15.70
CA ARG A 58 -31.02 -20.42 -16.42
C ARG A 58 -30.77 -20.01 -17.87
N ALA A 59 -29.61 -19.39 -18.12
CA ALA A 59 -29.21 -18.94 -19.45
C ALA A 59 -28.55 -20.05 -20.29
N GLY A 60 -28.34 -21.24 -19.72
CA GLY A 60 -27.78 -22.40 -20.41
C GLY A 60 -26.27 -22.34 -20.65
N THR A 61 -25.54 -21.45 -19.95
CA THR A 61 -24.09 -21.26 -20.12
C THR A 61 -23.30 -22.49 -19.67
N TYR A 62 -23.77 -23.16 -18.61
CA TYR A 62 -23.25 -24.45 -18.16
C TYR A 62 -24.36 -25.25 -17.45
N PRO A 63 -24.24 -26.59 -17.36
CA PRO A 63 -25.30 -27.45 -16.81
C PRO A 63 -25.66 -27.12 -15.36
N VAL A 64 -26.94 -27.27 -15.02
CA VAL A 64 -27.40 -27.13 -13.63
C VAL A 64 -26.69 -28.16 -12.75
N GLY A 65 -26.20 -27.72 -11.59
CA GLY A 65 -25.43 -28.55 -10.66
C GLY A 65 -23.92 -28.54 -10.90
N THR A 66 -23.44 -27.87 -11.95
CA THR A 66 -22.00 -27.61 -12.15
C THR A 66 -21.65 -26.16 -11.78
N TYR A 67 -20.37 -25.88 -11.66
CA TYR A 67 -19.85 -24.54 -11.34
C TYR A 67 -18.75 -24.15 -12.31
N ASN A 68 -18.64 -22.84 -12.53
CA ASN A 68 -17.55 -22.25 -13.30
C ASN A 68 -16.55 -21.57 -12.34
N LEU A 69 -15.29 -22.03 -12.36
CA LEU A 69 -14.22 -21.52 -11.52
C LEU A 69 -13.86 -20.05 -11.83
N PHE A 70 -13.96 -19.63 -13.09
CA PHE A 70 -13.77 -18.24 -13.46
C PHE A 70 -14.84 -17.34 -12.82
N HIS A 71 -16.13 -17.73 -12.85
CA HIS A 71 -17.19 -16.98 -12.16
C HIS A 71 -17.01 -16.94 -10.65
N LEU A 72 -16.48 -18.01 -10.05
CA LEU A 72 -16.13 -18.04 -8.63
C LEU A 72 -15.09 -16.96 -8.28
N ALA A 73 -14.04 -16.83 -9.10
CA ALA A 73 -12.99 -15.84 -8.90
C ALA A 73 -13.46 -14.41 -9.20
N VAL A 74 -14.23 -14.21 -10.28
CA VAL A 74 -14.80 -12.90 -10.63
C VAL A 74 -15.73 -12.39 -9.53
N ALA A 75 -16.58 -13.25 -8.98
CA ALA A 75 -17.45 -12.89 -7.87
C ALA A 75 -16.68 -12.52 -6.59
N ALA A 76 -15.46 -13.04 -6.41
CA ALA A 76 -14.61 -12.73 -5.25
C ALA A 76 -13.99 -11.33 -5.32
N GLY A 77 -13.82 -10.75 -6.52
CA GLY A 77 -13.11 -9.48 -6.69
C GLY A 77 -13.73 -8.31 -5.94
N VAL A 78 -15.06 -8.18 -5.96
CA VAL A 78 -15.80 -7.14 -5.23
C VAL A 78 -15.54 -7.19 -3.71
N PRO A 79 -15.84 -8.30 -3.01
CA PRO A 79 -15.55 -8.43 -1.59
C PRO A 79 -14.07 -8.33 -1.28
N TYR A 80 -13.21 -8.83 -2.16
CA TYR A 80 -11.77 -8.74 -1.99
C TYR A 80 -11.27 -7.29 -1.96
N ILE A 81 -11.63 -6.47 -2.95
CA ILE A 81 -11.21 -5.05 -3.01
C ILE A 81 -11.74 -4.28 -1.80
N LEU A 82 -13.00 -4.53 -1.41
CA LEU A 82 -13.59 -3.92 -0.23
C LEU A 82 -12.88 -4.31 1.08
N ALA A 83 -12.59 -5.61 1.25
CA ALA A 83 -11.84 -6.11 2.38
C ALA A 83 -10.43 -5.51 2.41
N LEU A 84 -9.79 -5.35 1.26
CA LEU A 84 -8.46 -4.75 1.14
C LEU A 84 -8.47 -3.26 1.50
N ILE A 85 -9.44 -2.48 1.00
CA ILE A 85 -9.64 -1.06 1.40
C ILE A 85 -9.75 -0.95 2.92
N HIS A 86 -10.61 -1.78 3.51
CA HIS A 86 -10.86 -1.78 4.93
C HIS A 86 -9.60 -2.16 5.73
N TYR A 87 -8.96 -3.26 5.35
CA TYR A 87 -7.72 -3.73 5.96
C TYR A 87 -6.61 -2.67 5.90
N LEU A 88 -6.41 -2.02 4.75
CA LEU A 88 -5.38 -0.99 4.57
C LEU A 88 -5.69 0.31 5.31
N SER A 89 -6.97 0.65 5.51
CA SER A 89 -7.34 1.79 6.35
C SER A 89 -6.93 1.54 7.81
N ASN A 90 -7.25 0.34 8.34
CA ASN A 90 -6.86 -0.06 9.69
C ASN A 90 -5.33 -0.20 9.85
N ALA A 91 -4.66 -0.76 8.84
CA ALA A 91 -3.20 -0.85 8.82
C ALA A 91 -2.55 0.55 8.76
N GLY A 92 -3.16 1.51 8.08
CA GLY A 92 -2.71 2.90 8.03
C GLY A 92 -2.82 3.59 9.38
N ASP A 93 -3.93 3.41 10.09
CA ASP A 93 -4.10 3.91 11.46
C ASP A 93 -3.05 3.31 12.41
N ALA A 94 -2.89 1.98 12.39
CA ALA A 94 -1.91 1.29 13.22
C ALA A 94 -0.47 1.72 12.89
N ALA A 95 -0.15 1.97 11.62
CA ALA A 95 1.14 2.50 11.22
C ALA A 95 1.34 3.90 11.82
N LEU A 96 0.39 4.81 11.64
CA LEU A 96 0.48 6.17 12.15
C LEU A 96 0.59 6.23 13.68
N GLN A 97 -0.11 5.35 14.40
CA GLN A 97 0.00 5.24 15.86
C GLN A 97 1.40 4.87 16.31
N ARG A 98 2.09 3.97 15.59
CA ARG A 98 3.50 3.64 15.88
C ARG A 98 4.44 4.83 15.66
N PHE A 99 4.08 5.76 14.78
CA PHE A 99 4.82 7.00 14.57
C PHE A 99 4.53 8.07 15.61
N ARG A 100 3.50 7.93 16.46
CA ARG A 100 3.05 9.02 17.35
C ARG A 100 4.20 9.61 18.16
N ALA A 101 5.10 8.77 18.70
CA ALA A 101 6.21 9.20 19.55
C ALA A 101 7.28 10.03 18.83
N VAL A 102 7.39 9.93 17.50
CA VAL A 102 8.40 10.66 16.71
C VAL A 102 7.81 11.82 15.91
N LEU A 103 6.49 11.96 15.89
CA LEU A 103 5.82 13.08 15.24
C LEU A 103 5.86 14.30 16.15
N ASN A 104 6.41 15.40 15.64
CA ASN A 104 6.46 16.67 16.37
C ASN A 104 5.17 17.49 16.18
N ILE A 105 4.01 16.91 16.52
CA ILE A 105 2.69 17.53 16.32
C ILE A 105 1.76 17.36 17.52
N GLY A 106 0.93 18.37 17.75
CA GLY A 106 -0.12 18.35 18.77
C GLY A 106 -1.23 17.31 18.49
N ASP A 107 -2.11 17.08 19.46
CA ASP A 107 -3.19 16.09 19.33
C ASP A 107 -4.19 16.43 18.22
N ALA A 108 -4.53 17.72 18.05
CA ALA A 108 -5.47 18.15 17.02
C ALA A 108 -4.94 17.88 15.60
N GLU A 109 -3.67 18.20 15.33
CA GLU A 109 -3.01 17.93 14.04
C GLU A 109 -2.85 16.42 13.81
N TYR A 110 -2.59 15.64 14.86
CA TYR A 110 -2.52 14.19 14.75
C TYR A 110 -3.88 13.59 14.34
N GLN A 111 -4.98 14.05 14.94
CA GLN A 111 -6.32 13.61 14.53
C GLN A 111 -6.62 14.02 13.09
N ASP A 112 -6.16 15.18 12.66
CA ASP A 112 -6.26 15.61 11.26
C ASP A 112 -5.54 14.68 10.30
N LEU A 113 -4.28 14.39 10.62
CA LEU A 113 -3.45 13.51 9.84
C LEU A 113 -4.02 12.09 9.77
N LYS A 114 -4.49 11.57 10.91
CA LYS A 114 -5.17 10.27 11.00
C LYS A 114 -6.42 10.24 10.14
N TYR A 115 -7.26 11.26 10.20
CA TYR A 115 -8.47 11.34 9.38
C TYR A 115 -8.11 11.36 7.89
N ARG A 116 -7.09 12.14 7.50
CA ARG A 116 -6.65 12.24 6.11
C ARG A 116 -6.06 10.92 5.59
N LEU A 117 -5.33 10.19 6.41
CA LEU A 117 -4.72 8.92 6.02
C LEU A 117 -5.74 7.78 5.84
N THR A 118 -6.80 7.79 6.64
CA THR A 118 -7.75 6.65 6.76
C THR A 118 -9.07 6.86 6.03
N MET A 119 -9.50 8.10 5.84
CA MET A 119 -10.83 8.41 5.28
C MET A 119 -10.75 9.02 3.90
N LEU A 120 -11.43 8.45 2.92
CA LEU A 120 -11.52 9.04 1.58
C LEU A 120 -12.50 10.23 1.49
N PRO A 121 -12.18 11.31 0.74
CA PRO A 121 -13.11 12.41 0.45
C PRO A 121 -14.21 12.01 -0.53
N ALA A 122 -15.48 12.24 -0.15
CA ALA A 122 -16.65 11.78 -0.90
C ALA A 122 -16.68 12.21 -2.37
N ARG A 123 -16.41 13.49 -2.67
CA ARG A 123 -16.53 14.04 -4.04
C ARG A 123 -15.47 13.48 -4.98
N ALA A 124 -14.22 13.42 -4.53
CA ALA A 124 -13.13 12.89 -5.35
C ALA A 124 -13.28 11.39 -5.58
N THR A 125 -13.74 10.64 -4.56
CA THR A 125 -14.07 9.22 -4.73
C THR A 125 -15.17 9.01 -5.77
N LEU A 126 -16.25 9.81 -5.73
CA LEU A 126 -17.32 9.74 -6.72
C LEU A 126 -16.83 10.06 -8.14
N PHE A 127 -15.99 11.10 -8.29
CA PHE A 127 -15.41 11.45 -9.57
C PHE A 127 -14.66 10.29 -10.21
N TRP A 128 -13.74 9.65 -9.46
CA TRP A 128 -12.96 8.52 -9.98
C TRP A 128 -13.81 7.29 -10.29
N MET A 129 -14.88 7.05 -9.54
CA MET A 129 -15.85 5.99 -9.85
C MET A 129 -16.55 6.24 -11.19
N ILE A 130 -17.05 7.46 -11.40
CA ILE A 130 -17.71 7.83 -12.65
C ILE A 130 -16.74 7.66 -13.83
N VAL A 131 -15.50 8.13 -13.68
CA VAL A 131 -14.47 7.99 -14.71
C VAL A 131 -14.23 6.52 -15.04
N LEU A 132 -13.94 5.67 -14.06
CA LEU A 132 -13.59 4.28 -14.33
C LEU A 132 -14.75 3.47 -14.90
N VAL A 133 -15.96 3.60 -14.32
CA VAL A 133 -17.17 2.95 -14.85
C VAL A 133 -17.45 3.41 -16.28
N SER A 134 -17.35 4.72 -16.55
CA SER A 134 -17.59 5.25 -17.89
C SER A 134 -16.57 4.72 -18.89
N THR A 135 -15.29 4.66 -18.53
CA THR A 135 -14.23 4.09 -19.37
C THR A 135 -14.49 2.62 -19.68
N SER A 136 -14.84 1.81 -18.68
CA SER A 136 -15.13 0.38 -18.87
C SER A 136 -16.37 0.17 -19.75
N LEU A 137 -17.47 0.91 -19.51
CA LEU A 137 -18.67 0.81 -20.33
C LEU A 137 -18.41 1.22 -21.79
N ILE A 138 -17.64 2.30 -22.00
CA ILE A 138 -17.21 2.71 -23.34
C ILE A 138 -16.37 1.62 -23.98
N GLY A 139 -15.40 1.05 -23.27
CA GLY A 139 -14.57 -0.05 -23.75
C GLY A 139 -15.39 -1.27 -24.20
N MET A 140 -16.39 -1.66 -23.41
CA MET A 140 -17.29 -2.77 -23.76
C MET A 140 -18.06 -2.52 -25.06
N LEU A 141 -18.51 -1.28 -25.30
CA LEU A 141 -19.21 -0.91 -26.52
C LEU A 141 -18.31 -0.99 -27.76
N PHE A 142 -17.00 -0.73 -27.61
CA PHE A 142 -16.05 -0.70 -28.73
C PHE A 142 -15.43 -2.06 -29.05
N THR A 143 -15.20 -2.93 -28.07
CA THR A 143 -14.51 -4.21 -28.33
C THR A 143 -15.45 -5.35 -28.72
N GLY A 144 -16.71 -5.34 -28.25
CA GLY A 144 -17.67 -6.42 -28.50
C GLY A 144 -17.27 -7.79 -27.92
N THR A 145 -16.17 -7.87 -27.16
CA THR A 145 -15.64 -9.12 -26.60
C THR A 145 -16.19 -9.46 -25.22
N PHE A 146 -17.01 -8.58 -24.64
CA PHE A 146 -17.45 -8.66 -23.25
C PHE A 146 -18.01 -10.04 -22.85
N VAL A 147 -18.91 -10.58 -23.67
CA VAL A 147 -19.58 -11.87 -23.41
C VAL A 147 -18.59 -13.02 -23.36
N ALA A 148 -17.67 -13.05 -24.33
CA ALA A 148 -16.63 -14.07 -24.42
C ALA A 148 -15.64 -13.95 -23.25
N SER A 149 -15.17 -12.73 -22.95
CA SER A 149 -14.23 -12.49 -21.86
C SER A 149 -14.80 -12.80 -20.48
N MET A 150 -16.11 -12.57 -20.27
CA MET A 150 -16.79 -12.87 -19.01
C MET A 150 -17.35 -14.30 -18.92
N GLN A 151 -17.26 -15.09 -20.01
CA GLN A 151 -17.84 -16.44 -20.09
C GLN A 151 -19.32 -16.47 -19.69
N ILE A 152 -20.10 -15.49 -20.13
CA ILE A 152 -21.52 -15.35 -19.81
C ILE A 152 -22.40 -15.61 -21.04
N SER A 153 -23.70 -15.81 -20.84
CA SER A 153 -24.67 -15.95 -21.94
C SER A 153 -25.07 -14.60 -22.54
N ASN A 154 -25.55 -14.63 -23.79
CA ASN A 154 -26.10 -13.47 -24.51
C ASN A 154 -27.54 -13.09 -24.08
N THR A 155 -28.11 -13.73 -23.05
CA THR A 155 -29.45 -13.36 -22.57
C THR A 155 -29.44 -11.97 -21.91
N PRO A 156 -30.53 -11.18 -21.99
CA PRO A 156 -30.58 -9.84 -21.39
C PRO A 156 -30.27 -9.81 -19.89
N LEU A 157 -30.71 -10.83 -19.14
CA LEU A 157 -30.46 -10.93 -17.70
C LEU A 157 -28.98 -11.21 -17.38
N SER A 158 -28.36 -12.13 -18.11
CA SER A 158 -26.92 -12.44 -18.01
C SER A 158 -26.06 -11.21 -18.31
N LEU A 159 -26.38 -10.50 -19.41
CA LEU A 159 -25.69 -9.28 -19.78
C LEU A 159 -25.82 -8.18 -18.72
N ALA A 160 -27.05 -7.93 -18.25
CA ALA A 160 -27.30 -6.92 -17.21
C ALA A 160 -26.54 -7.24 -15.92
N TRP A 161 -26.50 -8.51 -15.52
CA TRP A 161 -25.76 -8.96 -14.34
C TRP A 161 -24.25 -8.84 -14.52
N GLY A 162 -23.72 -9.26 -15.68
CA GLY A 162 -22.30 -9.11 -15.99
C GLY A 162 -21.86 -7.65 -15.97
N ILE A 163 -22.63 -6.74 -16.59
CA ILE A 163 -22.37 -5.30 -16.58
C ILE A 163 -22.40 -4.76 -15.15
N LEU A 164 -23.36 -5.19 -14.34
CA LEU A 164 -23.43 -4.80 -12.93
C LEU A 164 -22.19 -5.26 -12.16
N LEU A 165 -21.74 -6.51 -12.34
CA LEU A 165 -20.53 -7.01 -11.68
C LEU A 165 -19.28 -6.23 -12.05
N VAL A 166 -19.10 -5.90 -13.32
CA VAL A 166 -17.96 -5.07 -13.74
C VAL A 166 -18.08 -3.65 -13.20
N ALA A 167 -19.26 -3.04 -13.25
CA ALA A 167 -19.47 -1.73 -12.65
C ALA A 167 -19.14 -1.75 -11.15
N MET A 168 -19.49 -2.82 -10.43
CA MET A 168 -19.09 -2.98 -9.02
C MET A 168 -17.56 -3.06 -8.88
N TRP A 169 -16.88 -3.87 -9.71
CA TRP A 169 -15.41 -3.92 -9.75
C TRP A 169 -14.78 -2.54 -9.97
N ASP A 170 -15.30 -1.76 -10.92
CA ASP A 170 -14.82 -0.41 -11.22
C ASP A 170 -15.09 0.55 -10.07
N ILE A 171 -16.27 0.49 -9.47
CA ILE A 171 -16.65 1.36 -8.36
C ILE A 171 -15.69 1.15 -7.17
N PHE A 172 -15.48 -0.10 -6.76
CA PHE A 172 -14.60 -0.40 -5.63
C PHE A 172 -13.12 -0.27 -6.00
N GLY A 173 -12.75 -0.65 -7.23
CA GLY A 173 -11.42 -0.48 -7.78
C GLY A 173 -11.00 0.97 -7.79
N ALA A 174 -11.84 1.87 -8.31
CA ALA A 174 -11.59 3.32 -8.31
C ALA A 174 -11.39 3.86 -6.89
N ALA A 175 -12.20 3.43 -5.93
CA ALA A 175 -12.02 3.80 -4.52
C ALA A 175 -10.65 3.35 -3.99
N TRP A 176 -10.26 2.12 -4.29
CA TRP A 176 -8.99 1.54 -3.87
C TRP A 176 -7.79 2.24 -4.52
N PHE A 177 -7.80 2.45 -5.84
CA PHE A 177 -6.75 3.18 -6.57
C PHE A 177 -6.57 4.59 -6.01
N TYR A 178 -7.67 5.30 -5.80
CA TYR A 178 -7.64 6.65 -5.26
C TYR A 178 -7.14 6.67 -3.81
N GLN A 179 -7.54 5.70 -2.97
CA GLN A 179 -6.99 5.54 -1.63
C GLN A 179 -5.49 5.33 -1.66
N MET A 180 -5.01 4.45 -2.54
CA MET A 180 -3.60 4.12 -2.63
C MET A 180 -2.75 5.34 -3.02
N TYR A 181 -3.15 6.01 -4.10
CA TYR A 181 -2.51 7.25 -4.55
C TYR A 181 -2.40 8.26 -3.40
N ARG A 182 -3.50 8.43 -2.67
CA ARG A 182 -3.54 9.38 -1.56
C ARG A 182 -2.71 8.93 -0.37
N GLN A 183 -2.77 7.66 0.02
CA GLN A 183 -1.95 7.12 1.11
C GLN A 183 -0.46 7.26 0.79
N MET A 184 -0.04 6.98 -0.44
CA MET A 184 1.34 7.20 -0.89
C MET A 184 1.76 8.68 -0.74
N ARG A 185 0.93 9.62 -1.20
CA ARG A 185 1.23 11.06 -1.05
C ARG A 185 1.26 11.50 0.40
N MET A 186 0.34 11.01 1.23
CA MET A 186 0.31 11.32 2.66
C MET A 186 1.54 10.76 3.37
N VAL A 187 1.98 9.55 3.07
CA VAL A 187 3.21 8.98 3.63
C VAL A 187 4.41 9.86 3.25
N SER A 188 4.57 10.21 1.98
CA SER A 188 5.63 11.13 1.53
C SER A 188 5.59 12.47 2.26
N GLN A 189 4.39 13.03 2.48
CA GLN A 189 4.19 14.28 3.22
C GLN A 189 4.54 14.13 4.70
N ILE A 190 4.19 12.99 5.34
CA ILE A 190 4.48 12.73 6.75
C ILE A 190 5.98 12.79 7.01
N TYR A 191 6.76 12.09 6.18
CA TYR A 191 8.22 12.13 6.27
C TYR A 191 8.83 13.46 5.84
N ALA A 192 8.08 14.33 5.14
CA ALA A 192 8.55 15.64 4.72
C ALA A 192 8.41 16.70 5.80
N GLU A 193 7.26 16.73 6.45
CA GLU A 193 6.84 17.88 7.24
C GLU A 193 6.87 17.60 8.73
N TYR A 194 6.68 16.34 9.15
CA TYR A 194 6.36 16.04 10.56
C TYR A 194 7.38 15.15 11.27
N VAL A 195 8.33 14.58 10.53
CA VAL A 195 9.35 13.68 11.09
C VAL A 195 10.70 14.39 11.13
N ARG A 196 11.28 14.50 12.32
CA ARG A 196 12.69 14.86 12.47
C ARG A 196 13.51 13.66 12.01
N ILE A 197 14.22 13.80 10.89
CA ILE A 197 15.02 12.72 10.32
C ILE A 197 16.17 12.42 11.29
N ASP A 198 16.08 11.27 11.95
CA ASP A 198 17.15 10.73 12.78
C ASP A 198 17.67 9.45 12.12
N VAL A 199 18.86 9.54 11.56
CA VAL A 199 19.54 8.42 10.86
C VAL A 199 19.81 7.26 11.82
N PHE A 200 19.87 7.52 13.13
CA PHE A 200 20.08 6.48 14.16
C PHE A 200 18.79 5.77 14.59
N ASN A 201 17.61 6.37 14.37
CA ASN A 201 16.32 5.76 14.74
C ASN A 201 15.64 5.05 13.56
N GLN A 202 16.21 3.91 13.16
CA GLN A 202 15.73 3.11 12.02
C GLN A 202 14.31 2.54 12.20
N ASN A 203 13.89 2.29 13.46
CA ASN A 203 12.58 1.70 13.74
C ASN A 203 11.43 2.65 13.38
N ALA A 204 11.62 3.95 13.64
CA ALA A 204 10.69 4.96 13.17
C ALA A 204 10.65 4.96 11.64
N LEU A 205 11.81 4.88 10.97
CA LEU A 205 11.89 4.94 9.51
C LEU A 205 11.16 3.77 8.80
N TYR A 206 10.98 2.62 9.46
CA TYR A 206 10.30 1.46 8.88
C TYR A 206 8.78 1.46 9.02
N GLY A 207 8.18 2.35 9.80
CA GLY A 207 6.79 2.18 10.23
C GLY A 207 5.77 2.14 9.08
N PHE A 208 6.00 2.86 7.97
CA PHE A 208 5.11 2.83 6.81
C PHE A 208 5.49 1.79 5.74
N SER A 209 6.73 1.24 5.78
CA SER A 209 7.16 0.20 4.83
C SER A 209 6.28 -1.04 4.89
N GLY A 210 5.81 -1.41 6.10
CA GLY A 210 4.88 -2.54 6.28
C GLY A 210 3.47 -2.27 5.73
N LEU A 211 3.00 -1.01 5.76
CA LEU A 211 1.74 -0.63 5.12
C LEU A 211 1.85 -0.76 3.60
N LEU A 212 2.92 -0.20 3.02
CA LEU A 212 3.17 -0.25 1.59
C LEU A 212 3.39 -1.69 1.11
N LEU A 213 4.09 -2.54 1.88
CA LEU A 213 4.24 -3.96 1.57
C LEU A 213 2.87 -4.65 1.49
N ARG A 214 2.01 -4.47 2.50
CA ARG A 214 0.67 -5.08 2.51
C ARG A 214 -0.17 -4.62 1.34
N ALA A 215 -0.09 -3.33 1.01
CA ALA A 215 -0.74 -2.77 -0.16
C ALA A 215 -0.28 -3.45 -1.45
N SER A 216 1.04 -3.56 -1.66
CA SER A 216 1.63 -4.24 -2.83
C SER A 216 1.29 -5.72 -2.88
N LEU A 217 1.35 -6.43 -1.74
CA LEU A 217 0.94 -7.83 -1.64
C LEU A 217 -0.55 -8.00 -1.97
N GLY A 218 -1.40 -7.05 -1.58
CA GLY A 218 -2.82 -7.04 -1.96
C GLY A 218 -3.01 -6.92 -3.47
N VAL A 219 -2.21 -6.11 -4.15
CA VAL A 219 -2.26 -6.04 -5.63
C VAL A 219 -1.78 -7.34 -6.25
N ILE A 220 -0.62 -7.84 -5.82
CA ILE A 220 -0.05 -9.08 -6.34
C ILE A 220 -1.05 -10.21 -6.14
N PHE A 221 -1.60 -10.39 -4.95
CA PHE A 221 -2.58 -11.44 -4.69
C PHE A 221 -3.83 -11.28 -5.56
N GLY A 222 -4.39 -10.07 -5.66
CA GLY A 222 -5.58 -9.81 -6.47
C GLY A 222 -5.35 -10.19 -7.95
N VAL A 223 -4.26 -9.70 -8.53
CA VAL A 223 -3.92 -9.92 -9.95
C VAL A 223 -3.54 -11.37 -10.22
N THR A 224 -2.78 -12.00 -9.32
CA THR A 224 -2.26 -13.36 -9.52
C THR A 224 -3.26 -14.46 -9.17
N SER A 225 -4.28 -14.17 -8.35
CA SER A 225 -5.29 -15.14 -7.97
C SER A 225 -6.03 -15.74 -9.17
N LEU A 226 -6.24 -14.94 -10.22
CA LEU A 226 -6.88 -15.39 -11.46
C LEU A 226 -6.03 -16.43 -12.22
N PHE A 227 -4.71 -16.42 -12.07
CA PHE A 227 -3.81 -17.39 -12.72
C PHE A 227 -4.03 -18.83 -12.27
N VAL A 228 -4.38 -19.01 -11.00
CA VAL A 228 -4.56 -20.34 -10.43
C VAL A 228 -5.91 -20.92 -10.84
N ILE A 229 -6.88 -20.07 -11.15
CA ILE A 229 -8.30 -20.44 -11.23
C ILE A 229 -8.81 -20.44 -12.68
N ALA A 230 -8.32 -19.55 -13.54
CA ALA A 230 -8.77 -19.40 -14.92
C ALA A 230 -7.85 -20.14 -15.90
N GLU A 231 -8.31 -21.28 -16.40
CA GLU A 231 -7.63 -22.00 -17.47
C GLU A 231 -7.52 -21.13 -18.73
N GLY A 232 -6.36 -21.14 -19.39
CA GLY A 232 -6.14 -20.35 -20.60
C GLY A 232 -5.96 -18.85 -20.38
N PHE A 233 -5.89 -18.35 -19.13
CA PHE A 233 -5.71 -16.92 -18.85
C PHE A 233 -4.51 -16.29 -19.57
N PHE A 234 -3.40 -17.03 -19.66
CA PHE A 234 -2.17 -16.61 -20.36
C PHE A 234 -2.21 -16.74 -21.89
N GLN A 235 -3.30 -17.26 -22.47
CA GLN A 235 -3.45 -17.29 -23.93
C GLN A 235 -3.90 -15.93 -24.47
N ASP A 236 -4.45 -15.06 -23.62
CA ASP A 236 -4.89 -13.73 -23.98
C ASP A 236 -3.80 -12.69 -23.66
N VAL A 237 -3.32 -11.99 -24.70
CA VAL A 237 -2.33 -10.91 -24.59
C VAL A 237 -2.80 -9.80 -23.67
N MET A 238 -4.10 -9.49 -23.65
CA MET A 238 -4.66 -8.44 -22.80
C MET A 238 -4.55 -8.81 -21.31
N ASN A 239 -4.75 -10.09 -20.98
CA ASN A 239 -4.62 -10.60 -19.62
C ASN A 239 -3.16 -10.56 -19.14
N ILE A 240 -2.21 -10.91 -20.01
CA ILE A 240 -0.78 -10.77 -19.73
C ILE A 240 -0.42 -9.31 -19.49
N ALA A 241 -0.81 -8.41 -20.40
CA ALA A 241 -0.52 -6.99 -20.29
C ALA A 241 -1.10 -6.39 -19.01
N SER A 242 -2.36 -6.69 -18.70
CA SER A 242 -3.04 -6.23 -17.48
C SER A 242 -2.35 -6.74 -16.22
N THR A 243 -1.85 -7.98 -16.25
CA THR A 243 -1.08 -8.52 -15.12
C THR A 243 0.24 -7.79 -14.95
N LEU A 244 1.02 -7.62 -16.03
CA LEU A 244 2.29 -6.91 -15.95
C LEU A 244 2.09 -5.49 -15.42
N LEU A 245 1.05 -4.79 -15.88
CA LEU A 245 0.66 -3.48 -15.33
C LEU A 245 0.31 -3.55 -13.84
N GLY A 246 -0.43 -4.57 -13.41
CA GLY A 246 -0.74 -4.80 -11.99
C GLY A 246 0.50 -5.06 -11.13
N LEU A 247 1.45 -5.86 -11.62
CA LEU A 247 2.71 -6.12 -10.93
C LEU A 247 3.60 -4.87 -10.88
N MET A 248 3.67 -4.11 -11.98
CA MET A 248 4.37 -2.83 -12.03
C MET A 248 3.77 -1.84 -11.02
N LEU A 249 2.44 -1.78 -10.93
CA LEU A 249 1.74 -0.97 -9.94
C LEU A 249 2.07 -1.43 -8.51
N ALA A 250 2.08 -2.74 -8.24
CA ALA A 250 2.47 -3.26 -6.93
C ALA A 250 3.88 -2.82 -6.53
N VAL A 251 4.83 -2.89 -7.47
CA VAL A 251 6.20 -2.40 -7.26
C VAL A 251 6.20 -0.89 -7.04
N ALA A 252 5.46 -0.12 -7.84
CA ALA A 252 5.38 1.34 -7.72
C ALA A 252 4.82 1.79 -6.37
N ILE A 253 3.77 1.11 -5.87
CA ILE A 253 3.19 1.37 -4.54
C ILE A 253 4.23 1.23 -3.44
N PHE A 254 5.11 0.22 -3.53
CA PHE A 254 6.15 -0.02 -2.53
C PHE A 254 7.33 0.93 -2.69
N ILE A 255 7.87 1.03 -3.90
CA ILE A 255 9.18 1.65 -4.15
C ILE A 255 9.09 3.18 -4.22
N LEU A 256 8.08 3.75 -4.88
CA LEU A 256 8.05 5.19 -5.14
C LEU A 256 8.05 6.07 -3.87
N PRO A 257 7.24 5.78 -2.83
CA PRO A 257 7.27 6.59 -1.62
C PRO A 257 8.60 6.44 -0.86
N LEU A 258 9.19 5.24 -0.91
CA LEU A 258 10.41 4.91 -0.19
C LEU A 258 11.67 5.49 -0.87
N LEU A 259 11.66 5.66 -2.19
CA LEU A 259 12.73 6.37 -2.93
C LEU A 259 12.89 7.82 -2.45
N GLN A 260 11.78 8.51 -2.21
CA GLN A 260 11.81 9.90 -1.74
C GLN A 260 12.42 9.99 -0.33
N ILE A 261 12.07 9.05 0.54
CA ILE A 261 12.60 8.99 1.90
C ILE A 261 14.07 8.58 1.88
N HIS A 262 14.45 7.64 1.02
CA HIS A 262 15.84 7.22 0.82
C HIS A 262 16.74 8.39 0.45
N GLY A 263 16.34 9.21 -0.53
CA GLY A 263 17.10 10.40 -0.92
C GLY A 263 17.31 11.39 0.23
N ARG A 264 16.31 11.57 1.10
CA ARG A 264 16.45 12.43 2.29
C ARG A 264 17.38 11.84 3.34
N LEU A 265 17.26 10.55 3.61
CA LEU A 265 18.16 9.85 4.54
C LEU A 265 19.60 9.86 4.05
N GLN A 266 19.79 9.75 2.74
CA GLN A 266 21.10 9.85 2.13
C GLN A 266 21.70 11.25 2.31
N ASN A 267 20.94 12.31 2.00
CA ASN A 267 21.40 13.69 2.18
C ASN A 267 21.76 13.98 3.65
N GLU A 268 20.95 13.49 4.60
CA GLU A 268 21.21 13.69 6.03
C GLU A 268 22.44 12.91 6.51
N LYS A 269 22.63 11.68 6.01
CA LYS A 269 23.85 10.90 6.26
C LYS A 269 25.09 11.61 5.72
N GLU A 270 25.02 12.16 4.52
CA GLU A 270 26.11 12.92 3.90
C GLU A 270 26.43 14.21 4.71
N ARG A 271 25.40 14.92 5.20
CA ARG A 271 25.56 16.07 6.10
C ARG A 271 26.31 15.68 7.38
N LEU A 272 25.88 14.62 8.06
CA LEU A 272 26.50 14.15 9.31
C LEU A 272 27.94 13.66 9.09
N LEU A 273 28.22 12.98 7.97
CA LEU A 273 29.57 12.58 7.61
C LEU A 273 30.47 13.80 7.33
N GLY A 274 29.96 14.82 6.64
CA GLY A 274 30.68 16.08 6.41
C GLY A 274 31.01 16.80 7.71
N GLU A 275 30.05 16.90 8.63
CA GLU A 275 30.28 17.48 9.96
C GLU A 275 31.31 16.70 10.79
N THR A 276 31.25 15.37 10.75
CA THR A 276 32.22 14.50 11.43
C THR A 276 33.61 14.67 10.84
N ASN A 277 33.74 14.72 9.51
CA ASN A 277 35.02 14.95 8.83
C ASN A 277 35.63 16.31 9.19
N ASN A 278 34.83 17.37 9.22
CA ASN A 278 35.30 18.69 9.65
C ASN A 278 35.78 18.69 11.11
N ARG A 279 35.11 17.93 12.00
CA ARG A 279 35.54 17.77 13.39
C ARG A 279 36.85 16.99 13.50
N ILE A 280 37.01 15.93 12.69
CA ILE A 280 38.27 15.17 12.60
C ILE A 280 39.41 16.09 12.16
N GLU A 281 39.23 16.86 11.08
CA GLU A 281 40.25 17.78 10.56
C GLU A 281 40.68 18.83 11.60
N ASN A 282 39.70 19.45 12.27
CA ASN A 282 39.97 20.40 13.34
C ASN A 282 40.73 19.76 14.52
N THR A 283 40.37 18.52 14.90
CA THR A 283 41.02 17.79 15.99
C THR A 283 42.45 17.41 15.62
N VAL A 284 42.70 16.99 14.37
CA VAL A 284 44.05 16.69 13.85
C VAL A 284 44.93 17.94 13.83
N THR A 285 44.40 19.09 13.41
CA THR A 285 45.16 20.36 13.43
C THR A 285 45.52 20.77 14.86
N LEU A 286 44.60 20.63 15.81
CA LEU A 286 44.87 20.87 17.22
C LEU A 286 45.91 19.90 17.79
N LEU A 287 45.83 18.63 17.43
CA LEU A 287 46.79 17.60 17.84
C LEU A 287 48.20 17.94 17.36
N HIS A 288 48.38 18.28 16.08
CA HIS A 288 49.69 18.70 15.54
C HIS A 288 50.25 19.91 16.30
N ARG A 289 49.43 20.95 16.51
CA ARG A 289 49.85 22.14 17.25
C ARG A 289 50.27 21.81 18.69
N ARG A 290 49.62 20.84 19.35
CA ARG A 290 49.93 20.46 20.73
C ARG A 290 51.17 19.57 20.85
N ILE A 291 51.41 18.71 19.87
CA ILE A 291 52.66 17.94 19.73
C ILE A 291 53.86 18.89 19.69
N ASP A 292 53.76 19.98 18.94
CA ASP A 292 54.81 21.01 18.87
C ASP A 292 55.08 21.68 20.24
N THR A 293 54.06 21.76 21.10
CA THR A 293 54.16 22.35 22.45
C THR A 293 54.49 21.36 23.58
N ARG A 294 54.69 20.06 23.29
CA ARG A 294 55.11 18.98 24.22
C ARG A 294 54.22 18.73 25.46
N SER A 295 52.92 18.92 25.36
CA SER A 295 51.97 18.63 26.46
C SER A 295 51.41 17.20 26.37
N ALA A 296 51.97 16.25 27.14
CA ALA A 296 51.63 14.83 27.03
C ALA A 296 50.19 14.47 27.43
N ALA A 297 49.61 15.14 28.43
CA ALA A 297 48.26 14.85 28.91
C ALA A 297 47.17 15.28 27.89
N GLU A 298 47.32 16.46 27.30
CA GLU A 298 46.38 16.99 26.31
C GLU A 298 46.45 16.23 24.98
N ILE A 299 47.61 15.66 24.62
CA ILE A 299 47.76 14.77 23.45
C ILE A 299 46.91 13.51 23.62
N SER A 300 46.87 12.93 24.83
CA SER A 300 46.06 11.74 25.10
C SER A 300 44.56 12.03 24.95
N GLU A 301 44.09 13.15 25.49
CA GLU A 301 42.67 13.55 25.40
C GLU A 301 42.23 13.79 23.95
N LEU A 302 43.06 14.47 23.14
CA LEU A 302 42.76 14.69 21.72
C LEU A 302 42.75 13.40 20.91
N LYS A 303 43.61 12.43 21.27
CA LYS A 303 43.60 11.10 20.65
C LYS A 303 42.30 10.36 20.96
N ASP A 304 41.84 10.39 22.22
CA ASP A 304 40.58 9.73 22.60
C ASP A 304 39.38 10.35 21.88
N ILE A 305 39.37 11.67 21.70
CA ILE A 305 38.36 12.38 20.89
C ILE A 305 38.42 11.94 19.42
N LEU A 306 39.62 11.86 18.84
CA LEU A 306 39.80 11.43 17.46
C LEU A 306 39.32 9.99 17.25
N ASP A 307 39.68 9.07 18.14
CA ASP A 307 39.24 7.68 18.12
C ASP A 307 37.70 7.57 18.21
N ALA A 308 37.06 8.43 19.02
CA ALA A 308 35.60 8.51 19.12
C ALA A 308 34.94 9.04 17.83
N LEU A 309 35.52 10.07 17.20
CA LEU A 309 35.02 10.61 15.93
C LEU A 309 35.18 9.62 14.77
N GLU A 310 36.29 8.88 14.71
CA GLU A 310 36.47 7.80 13.74
C GLU A 310 35.47 6.66 13.94
N LEU A 311 35.12 6.36 15.20
CA LEU A 311 34.06 5.40 15.50
C LEU A 311 32.69 5.92 15.02
N GLU A 312 32.35 7.18 15.31
CA GLU A 312 31.11 7.82 14.83
C GLU A 312 31.01 7.77 13.30
N GLN A 313 32.09 8.14 12.60
CA GLN A 313 32.17 8.08 11.14
C GLN A 313 31.93 6.65 10.61
N ARG A 314 32.58 5.64 11.21
CA ARG A 314 32.38 4.23 10.84
C ARG A 314 30.95 3.75 11.07
N ILE A 315 30.31 4.20 12.16
CA ILE A 315 28.90 3.90 12.44
C ILE A 315 28.02 4.52 11.36
N LEU A 316 28.17 5.83 11.10
CA LEU A 316 27.41 6.57 10.08
C LEU A 316 27.52 5.90 8.70
N GLN A 317 28.73 5.51 8.28
CA GLN A 317 28.96 4.83 6.99
C GLN A 317 28.16 3.52 6.86
N ARG A 318 27.99 2.78 7.96
CA ARG A 318 27.30 1.48 7.96
C ARG A 318 25.77 1.58 8.04
N ILE A 319 25.22 2.73 8.39
CA ILE A 319 23.77 2.88 8.51
C ILE A 319 23.11 2.76 7.12
N PRO A 320 22.15 1.82 6.91
CA PRO A 320 21.37 1.74 5.69
C PRO A 320 20.45 2.95 5.55
N THR A 321 20.36 3.51 4.35
CA THR A 321 19.50 4.65 4.04
C THR A 321 18.16 4.22 3.41
N TRP A 322 17.96 2.92 3.17
CA TRP A 322 16.68 2.42 2.67
C TRP A 322 15.70 2.23 3.83
N PRO A 323 14.50 2.84 3.77
CA PRO A 323 13.50 2.84 4.85
C PRO A 323 12.68 1.55 4.90
N TRP A 324 13.31 0.39 4.76
CA TRP A 324 12.66 -0.91 4.94
C TRP A 324 13.58 -1.93 5.61
N ALA A 325 12.97 -2.88 6.32
CA ALA A 325 13.68 -4.05 6.81
C ALA A 325 13.99 -5.02 5.65
N PRO A 326 15.12 -5.76 5.69
CA PRO A 326 15.47 -6.75 4.66
C PRO A 326 14.37 -7.80 4.42
N GLU A 327 13.64 -8.19 5.46
CA GLU A 327 12.53 -9.14 5.40
C GLU A 327 11.39 -8.61 4.52
N THR A 328 11.09 -7.30 4.61
CA THR A 328 10.06 -6.65 3.82
C THR A 328 10.36 -6.75 2.32
N PHE A 329 11.61 -6.51 1.94
CA PHE A 329 12.05 -6.63 0.56
C PHE A 329 12.01 -8.07 0.07
N ARG A 330 12.49 -9.02 0.88
CA ARG A 330 12.44 -10.47 0.54
C ARG A 330 11.01 -10.93 0.28
N LEU A 331 10.06 -10.54 1.14
CA LEU A 331 8.64 -10.88 0.97
C LEU A 331 8.06 -10.33 -0.33
N LEU A 332 8.38 -9.09 -0.69
CA LEU A 332 7.94 -8.49 -1.95
C LEU A 332 8.50 -9.26 -3.15
N VAL A 333 9.80 -9.55 -3.16
CA VAL A 333 10.44 -10.30 -4.25
C VAL A 333 9.86 -11.70 -4.37
N SER A 334 9.68 -12.41 -3.26
CA SER A 334 9.05 -13.74 -3.26
C SER A 334 7.63 -13.70 -3.83
N ALA A 335 6.84 -12.69 -3.48
CA ALA A 335 5.49 -12.52 -4.02
C ALA A 335 5.49 -12.19 -5.51
N LEU A 336 6.46 -11.40 -6.01
CA LEU A 336 6.61 -11.10 -7.44
C LEU A 336 7.07 -12.31 -8.25
N LEU A 337 7.89 -13.19 -7.66
CA LEU A 337 8.35 -14.42 -8.31
C LEU A 337 7.28 -15.52 -8.33
N PHE A 338 6.34 -15.51 -7.38
CA PHE A 338 5.26 -16.49 -7.30
C PHE A 338 4.52 -16.73 -8.63
N PRO A 339 4.00 -15.71 -9.35
CA PRO A 339 3.29 -15.95 -10.61
C PRO A 339 4.19 -16.55 -11.69
N ILE A 340 5.49 -16.22 -11.71
CA ILE A 340 6.45 -16.79 -12.67
C ILE A 340 6.63 -18.29 -12.40
N VAL A 341 6.74 -18.67 -11.12
CA VAL A 341 6.84 -20.07 -10.71
C VAL A 341 5.55 -20.82 -11.06
N VAL A 342 4.39 -20.27 -10.73
CA VAL A 342 3.09 -20.87 -11.07
C VAL A 342 2.94 -21.06 -12.57
N PHE A 343 3.24 -20.04 -13.37
CA PHE A 343 3.19 -20.10 -14.82
C PHE A 343 4.13 -21.18 -15.38
N SER A 344 5.36 -21.25 -14.86
CA SER A 344 6.36 -22.25 -15.30
C SER A 344 5.89 -23.67 -15.02
N ILE A 345 5.30 -23.90 -13.83
CA ILE A 345 4.72 -25.20 -13.47
C ILE A 345 3.54 -25.54 -14.39
N GLN A 346 2.59 -24.62 -14.57
CA GLN A 346 1.44 -24.82 -15.46
C GLN A 346 1.88 -25.13 -16.90
N TYR A 347 2.90 -24.44 -17.41
CA TYR A 347 3.44 -24.66 -18.74
C TYR A 347 4.09 -26.05 -18.89
N ILE A 348 4.90 -26.47 -17.91
CA ILE A 348 5.56 -27.78 -17.93
C ILE A 348 4.52 -28.90 -17.81
N VAL A 349 3.59 -28.80 -16.86
CA VAL A 349 2.52 -29.79 -16.67
C VAL A 349 1.65 -29.88 -17.92
N GLY A 350 1.27 -28.75 -18.52
CA GLY A 350 0.50 -28.71 -19.75
C GLY A 350 1.22 -29.39 -20.92
N LYS A 351 2.53 -29.17 -21.06
CA LYS A 351 3.35 -29.87 -22.07
C LYS A 351 3.47 -31.36 -21.83
N LEU A 352 3.66 -31.79 -20.58
CA LEU A 352 3.76 -33.21 -20.22
C LEU A 352 2.43 -33.93 -20.43
N ALA A 353 1.31 -33.30 -20.11
CA ALA A 353 -0.02 -33.86 -20.35
C ALA A 353 -0.37 -33.95 -21.86
N ALA A 354 0.26 -33.12 -22.70
CA ALA A 354 0.10 -33.15 -24.14
C ALA A 354 1.11 -34.06 -24.87
N ALA A 355 2.06 -34.68 -24.14
CA ALA A 355 2.98 -35.65 -24.71
C ALA A 355 2.25 -37.01 -24.86
N PRO A 356 2.32 -37.65 -26.05
CA PRO A 356 1.57 -38.87 -26.37
C PRO A 356 2.02 -40.12 -25.61
#